data_AF-A0A7X1GTA5-F1
#
_entry.id   AF-A0A7X1GTA5-F1
#
_cell.length_a   1.000
_cell.length_b   1.000
_cell.length_c   1.000
_cell.angle_alpha   90.00
_cell.angle_beta   90.00
_cell.angle_gamma   90.00
#
_symmetry.space_group_name_H-M   'P 1'
#
loop_
_entity.id
_entity.type
_entity.pdbx_description
1 polymer ?
#
loop_
_entity_poly.entity_id
_entity_poly.type
_entity_poly.pdbx_seq_one_letter_code
_entity_poly.pdbx_strand_id
1 'polypeptide(L)'
;MREALSLDCIKNNSKFRQKREKPKCPNTRNYVEYADMDNKRVKFVPVSCKQWHCPVCGPRRLRELRSRARKAFTNILKHVEVKGFRKKYAIKMLTLTWPGRDRRNPSSSLIPRPEYCGEDTIEDAHREIKRNWNRLRTALKGKLGWFDQLWVVEPQQDGYPHLHVLLVGKNVVPKSILPEIRRLWCDKYGMGNVDLKPTRYFNDVNHAVNYITKYLTKAPSRLPKGLRLFGASKYILEKTWRPDPNRFQLISRGFFSTGASGNVSHIEPIWSFKSEIEIDLQQKAKKLGDWFLEQARKYRQPKLWLSWDEG
;
A
#
# COMPACT_ATOMS: atom_id res chain seq x y z
N MET A 1 -15.65 -5.68 -62.37
CA MET A 1 -14.63 -4.73 -61.89
C MET A 1 -14.70 -4.66 -60.38
N ARG A 2 -13.91 -5.46 -59.66
CA ARG A 2 -13.73 -5.37 -58.21
C ARG A 2 -12.33 -4.81 -57.99
N GLU A 3 -12.25 -3.57 -57.50
CA GLU A 3 -10.98 -2.91 -57.19
C GLU A 3 -10.29 -3.64 -56.03
N ALA A 4 -9.07 -4.12 -56.30
CA ALA A 4 -8.15 -4.65 -55.32
C ALA A 4 -7.57 -3.49 -54.49
N LEU A 5 -8.15 -3.23 -53.32
CA LEU A 5 -7.53 -2.36 -52.33
C LEU A 5 -6.25 -3.03 -51.80
N SER A 6 -5.12 -2.44 -52.17
CA SER A 6 -3.76 -2.78 -51.74
C SER A 6 -3.63 -2.93 -50.22
N LEU A 7 -3.25 -4.13 -49.78
CA LEU A 7 -2.92 -4.49 -48.40
C LEU A 7 -1.54 -3.96 -47.94
N ASP A 8 -0.85 -3.17 -48.76
CA ASP A 8 0.54 -2.76 -48.50
C ASP A 8 0.69 -1.46 -47.70
N CYS A 9 -0.39 -0.73 -47.43
CA CYS A 9 -0.31 0.54 -46.68
C CYS A 9 -0.28 0.41 -45.15
N ILE A 10 -0.42 -0.78 -44.56
CA ILE A 10 -0.48 -0.95 -43.09
C ILE A 10 0.89 -1.31 -42.46
N LYS A 11 1.90 -1.68 -43.26
CA LYS A 11 3.15 -2.27 -42.71
C LYS A 11 4.26 -1.29 -42.30
N ASN A 12 4.11 0.03 -42.46
CA ASN A 12 5.22 0.98 -42.23
C ASN A 12 5.05 2.00 -41.08
N ASN A 13 4.02 1.89 -40.23
CA ASN A 13 3.81 2.85 -39.13
C ASN A 13 4.61 2.53 -37.84
N SER A 14 5.70 1.76 -37.94
CA SER A 14 6.51 1.31 -36.79
C SER A 14 7.72 2.21 -36.46
N LYS A 15 8.04 3.23 -37.27
CA LYS A 15 9.38 3.85 -37.24
C LYS A 15 9.59 5.16 -36.46
N PHE A 16 8.57 5.85 -35.96
CA PHE A 16 8.82 7.07 -35.15
C PHE A 16 7.86 7.22 -33.98
N ARG A 17 7.93 6.30 -33.00
CA ARG A 17 7.38 6.58 -31.68
C ARG A 17 8.34 7.54 -30.97
N GLN A 18 8.22 8.84 -31.27
CA GLN A 18 8.91 9.89 -30.51
C GLN A 18 8.74 9.58 -29.03
N LYS A 19 9.86 9.49 -28.29
CA LYS A 19 9.84 9.23 -26.85
C LYS A 19 9.08 10.38 -26.20
N ARG A 20 7.78 10.19 -25.96
CA ARG A 20 6.98 11.16 -25.22
C ARG A 20 7.64 11.35 -23.86
N GLU A 21 8.02 12.57 -23.56
CA GLU A 21 8.53 12.91 -22.24
C GLU A 21 7.49 12.50 -21.18
N LYS A 22 7.96 11.86 -20.11
CA LYS A 22 7.06 11.46 -19.03
C LYS A 22 6.65 12.71 -18.25
N PRO A 23 5.35 12.91 -17.95
CA PRO A 23 4.92 14.07 -17.19
C PRO A 23 5.60 14.07 -15.82
N LYS A 24 6.19 15.22 -15.45
CA LYS A 24 6.84 15.44 -14.15
C LYS A 24 5.79 15.79 -13.10
N CYS A 25 6.05 15.43 -11.83
CA CYS A 25 5.12 15.77 -10.75
C CYS A 25 5.16 17.29 -10.48
N PRO A 26 4.03 18.02 -10.50
CA PRO A 26 4.01 19.45 -10.24
C PRO A 26 4.40 19.81 -8.80
N ASN A 27 4.17 18.88 -7.86
CA ASN A 27 4.44 19.05 -6.43
C ASN A 27 5.78 18.42 -6.01
N THR A 28 6.79 18.42 -6.88
CA THR A 28 8.12 17.89 -6.54
C THR A 28 8.74 18.78 -5.47
N ARG A 29 9.04 18.22 -4.29
CA ARG A 29 9.58 19.00 -3.16
C ARG A 29 11.10 18.92 -3.03
N ASN A 30 11.69 17.80 -3.46
CA ASN A 30 13.09 17.48 -3.27
C ASN A 30 13.61 16.72 -4.47
N TYR A 31 14.93 16.63 -4.60
CA TYR A 31 15.58 15.66 -5.48
C TYR A 31 16.43 14.71 -4.66
N VAL A 32 16.68 13.56 -5.24
CA VAL A 32 17.62 12.58 -4.72
C VAL A 32 18.77 12.48 -5.69
N GLU A 33 19.97 12.60 -5.16
CA GLU A 33 21.20 12.42 -5.90
C GLU A 33 21.63 10.95 -5.86
N TYR A 34 21.81 10.40 -7.05
CA TYR A 34 22.32 9.07 -7.29
C TYR A 34 23.65 9.19 -8.02
N ALA A 35 24.71 8.51 -7.60
CA ALA A 35 25.82 8.27 -8.52
C ALA A 35 25.97 6.79 -8.85
N ASP A 36 26.55 6.52 -10.01
CA ASP A 36 27.04 5.19 -10.33
C ASP A 36 28.12 4.76 -9.31
N MET A 37 28.46 3.47 -9.32
CA MET A 37 29.43 2.94 -8.35
C MET A 37 30.83 3.57 -8.47
N ASP A 38 31.15 4.16 -9.62
CA ASP A 38 32.44 4.82 -9.87
C ASP A 38 32.37 6.34 -9.59
N ASN A 39 31.23 6.85 -9.13
CA ASN A 39 30.90 8.27 -9.00
C ASN A 39 31.09 9.10 -10.28
N LYS A 40 31.16 8.47 -11.47
CA LYS A 40 31.42 9.18 -12.73
C LYS A 40 30.17 9.87 -13.29
N ARG A 41 28.99 9.38 -12.91
CA ARG A 41 27.71 9.91 -13.37
C ARG A 41 26.79 10.17 -12.20
N VAL A 42 26.51 11.44 -11.97
CA VAL A 42 25.49 11.89 -11.02
C VAL A 42 24.15 12.07 -11.72
N LYS A 43 23.08 11.53 -11.13
CA LYS A 43 21.69 11.69 -11.56
C LYS A 43 20.87 12.28 -10.44
N PHE A 44 20.25 13.42 -10.73
CA PHE A 44 19.23 14.02 -9.88
C PHE A 44 17.86 13.47 -10.27
N VAL A 45 17.19 12.80 -9.34
CA VAL A 45 15.86 12.25 -9.55
C VAL A 45 14.84 13.00 -8.69
N PRO A 46 13.80 13.61 -9.29
CA PRO A 46 12.78 14.32 -8.53
C PRO A 46 12.01 13.38 -7.60
N VAL A 47 11.89 13.77 -6.34
CA VAL A 47 11.06 13.08 -5.35
C VAL A 47 9.61 13.46 -5.58
N SER A 48 8.86 12.52 -6.14
CA SER A 48 7.42 12.66 -6.33
C SER A 48 6.69 12.95 -5.01
N CYS A 49 5.68 13.83 -4.99
CA CYS A 49 4.90 14.12 -3.78
C CYS A 49 4.14 12.90 -3.22
N LYS A 50 3.92 11.87 -4.04
CA LYS A 50 3.14 10.67 -3.73
C LYS A 50 1.69 10.96 -3.30
N GLN A 51 1.15 12.16 -3.47
CA GLN A 51 -0.24 12.45 -3.11
C GLN A 51 -1.23 11.76 -4.07
N TRP A 52 -2.39 11.33 -3.55
CA TRP A 52 -3.43 10.68 -4.35
C TRP A 52 -4.15 11.65 -5.30
N HIS A 53 -4.29 12.92 -4.91
CA HIS A 53 -4.88 13.98 -5.73
C HIS A 53 -3.92 14.57 -6.78
N CYS A 54 -2.65 14.16 -6.79
CA CYS A 54 -1.69 14.66 -7.76
C CYS A 54 -1.92 14.01 -9.13
N PRO A 55 -2.04 14.79 -10.22
CA PRO A 55 -2.40 14.28 -11.55
C PRO A 55 -1.35 13.30 -12.12
N VAL A 56 -0.11 13.34 -11.61
CA VAL A 56 0.96 12.42 -12.01
C VAL A 56 1.14 11.29 -11.00
N CYS A 57 1.22 11.60 -9.70
CA CYS A 57 1.51 10.60 -8.67
C CYS A 57 0.32 9.68 -8.37
N GLY A 58 -0.90 10.21 -8.33
CA GLY A 58 -2.12 9.44 -8.05
C GLY A 58 -2.31 8.28 -9.03
N PRO A 59 -2.35 8.53 -10.35
CA PRO A 59 -2.46 7.48 -11.36
C PRO A 59 -1.30 6.48 -11.34
N ARG A 60 -0.07 6.94 -11.04
CA ARG A 60 1.08 6.03 -10.87
C ARG A 60 0.89 5.10 -9.66
N ARG A 61 0.56 5.64 -8.49
CA ARG A 61 0.30 4.86 -7.27
C ARG A 61 -0.87 3.90 -7.47
N LEU A 62 -1.91 4.32 -8.17
CA LEU A 62 -3.05 3.49 -8.53
C LEU A 62 -2.62 2.30 -9.39
N ARG A 63 -1.83 2.53 -10.44
CA ARG A 63 -1.29 1.44 -11.29
C ARG A 63 -0.43 0.47 -10.49
N GLU A 64 0.46 0.99 -9.64
CA GLU A 64 1.33 0.16 -8.78
C GLU A 64 0.52 -0.67 -7.76
N LEU A 65 -0.52 -0.09 -7.15
CA LEU A 65 -1.43 -0.82 -6.25
C LEU A 65 -2.22 -1.88 -7.01
N ARG A 66 -2.81 -1.55 -8.16
CA ARG A 66 -3.56 -2.50 -9.00
C ARG A 66 -2.69 -3.67 -9.44
N SER A 67 -1.47 -3.41 -9.89
CA SER A 67 -0.53 -4.45 -10.30
C SER A 67 -0.23 -5.43 -9.16
N ARG A 68 0.07 -4.91 -7.95
CA ARG A 68 0.33 -5.74 -6.76
C ARG A 68 -0.90 -6.52 -6.33
N ALA A 69 -2.06 -5.86 -6.21
CA ALA A 69 -3.31 -6.51 -5.82
C ALA A 69 -3.72 -7.61 -6.80
N ARG A 70 -3.60 -7.39 -8.11
CA ARG A 70 -3.87 -8.41 -9.13
C ARG A 70 -2.93 -9.60 -8.97
N LYS A 71 -1.61 -9.36 -8.90
CA LYS A 71 -0.63 -10.43 -8.72
C LYS A 71 -0.93 -11.25 -7.46
N ALA A 72 -1.15 -10.57 -6.34
CA ALA A 72 -1.44 -11.17 -5.06
C ALA A 72 -2.73 -12.02 -5.10
N PHE A 73 -3.84 -11.46 -5.58
CA PHE A 73 -5.12 -12.18 -5.65
C PHE A 73 -5.12 -13.31 -6.67
N THR A 74 -4.49 -13.13 -7.83
CA THR A 74 -4.32 -14.22 -8.80
C THR A 74 -3.56 -15.39 -8.18
N ASN A 75 -2.49 -15.12 -7.43
CA ASN A 75 -1.73 -16.17 -6.75
C ASN A 75 -2.58 -16.90 -5.70
N ILE A 76 -3.33 -16.18 -4.86
CA ILE A 76 -4.25 -16.81 -3.89
C ILE A 76 -5.25 -17.73 -4.60
N LEU A 77 -5.85 -17.24 -5.69
CA LEU A 77 -6.90 -17.99 -6.38
C LEU A 77 -6.38 -19.23 -7.10
N LYS A 78 -5.12 -19.24 -7.55
CA LYS A 78 -4.46 -20.45 -8.07
C LYS A 78 -4.41 -21.55 -7.01
N HIS A 79 -4.15 -21.20 -5.74
CA HIS A 79 -4.12 -22.17 -4.64
C HIS A 79 -5.51 -22.59 -4.13
N VAL A 80 -6.56 -21.87 -4.52
CA VAL A 80 -7.96 -22.20 -4.16
C VAL A 80 -8.58 -23.22 -5.13
N GLU A 81 -7.97 -23.47 -6.30
CA GLU A 81 -8.50 -24.37 -7.34
C GLU A 81 -8.52 -25.86 -6.99
N VAL A 82 -7.99 -26.26 -5.84
CA VAL A 82 -7.82 -27.67 -5.50
C VAL A 82 -9.13 -28.20 -4.88
N LYS A 83 -9.90 -28.96 -5.67
CA LYS A 83 -11.14 -29.74 -5.36
C LYS A 83 -12.49 -29.02 -5.49
N GLY A 84 -13.14 -29.14 -6.66
CA GLY A 84 -14.59 -28.89 -6.86
C GLY A 84 -15.06 -27.44 -6.63
N PHE A 85 -14.14 -26.52 -6.38
CA PHE A 85 -14.43 -25.20 -5.86
C PHE A 85 -14.53 -24.17 -6.99
N ARG A 86 -15.63 -23.41 -7.04
CA ARG A 86 -15.83 -22.40 -8.08
C ARG A 86 -15.14 -21.08 -7.71
N LYS A 87 -14.08 -20.72 -8.44
CA LYS A 87 -13.33 -19.45 -8.31
C LYS A 87 -14.22 -18.22 -8.12
N LYS A 88 -15.35 -18.15 -8.82
CA LYS A 88 -16.28 -17.01 -8.76
C LYS A 88 -16.75 -16.67 -7.34
N TYR A 89 -16.78 -17.63 -6.41
CA TYR A 89 -17.22 -17.36 -5.03
C TYR A 89 -16.10 -16.94 -4.09
N ALA A 90 -14.83 -17.10 -4.48
CA ALA A 90 -13.67 -16.73 -3.66
C ALA A 90 -13.38 -15.23 -3.64
N ILE A 91 -14.11 -14.43 -4.40
CA ILE A 91 -14.02 -12.97 -4.40
C ILE A 91 -15.38 -12.41 -3.97
N LYS A 92 -15.40 -11.60 -2.91
CA LYS A 92 -16.60 -10.89 -2.47
C LYS A 92 -16.31 -9.43 -2.21
N MET A 93 -17.21 -8.57 -2.66
CA MET A 93 -17.14 -7.14 -2.40
C MET A 93 -18.18 -6.78 -1.34
N LEU A 94 -17.69 -6.33 -0.21
CA LEU A 94 -18.44 -5.92 0.95
C LEU A 94 -18.40 -4.38 1.03
N THR A 95 -19.53 -3.76 1.28
CA THR A 95 -19.65 -2.33 1.58
C THR A 95 -20.22 -2.20 2.99
N LEU A 96 -19.48 -1.53 3.85
CA LEU A 96 -19.85 -1.25 5.23
C LEU A 96 -20.05 0.24 5.38
N THR A 97 -21.21 0.65 5.88
CA THR A 97 -21.63 2.05 5.92
C THR A 97 -21.68 2.54 7.37
N TRP A 98 -21.25 3.78 7.60
CA TRP A 98 -21.50 4.50 8.85
C TRP A 98 -23.03 4.74 9.02
N PRO A 99 -23.59 4.75 10.24
CA PRO A 99 -25.00 5.09 10.44
C PRO A 99 -25.38 6.40 9.74
N GLY A 100 -26.46 6.37 8.94
CA GLY A 100 -26.94 7.53 8.19
C GLY A 100 -27.52 8.63 9.10
N ARG A 101 -27.77 9.82 8.52
CA ARG A 101 -28.30 10.99 9.24
C ARG A 101 -29.54 10.65 10.09
N ASP A 102 -30.47 9.86 9.57
CA ASP A 102 -31.71 9.50 10.27
C ASP A 102 -31.51 8.56 11.46
N ARG A 103 -30.36 7.90 11.56
CA ARG A 103 -29.97 7.11 12.73
C ARG A 103 -29.19 7.92 13.77
N ARG A 104 -28.62 9.06 13.36
CA ARG A 104 -27.81 9.95 14.22
C ARG A 104 -28.66 11.04 14.85
N ASN A 105 -29.69 11.51 14.14
CA ASN A 105 -30.56 12.55 14.64
C ASN A 105 -31.72 11.93 15.46
N PRO A 106 -31.79 12.17 16.79
CA PRO A 106 -32.84 11.61 17.62
C PRO A 106 -34.24 12.04 17.15
N SER A 107 -34.36 13.23 16.54
CA SER A 107 -35.65 13.76 16.07
C SER A 107 -36.13 13.19 14.74
N SER A 108 -35.27 12.52 13.96
CA SER A 108 -35.67 11.86 12.70
C SER A 108 -35.61 10.34 12.74
N SER A 109 -35.27 9.75 13.88
CA SER A 109 -35.26 8.29 14.07
C SER A 109 -36.53 7.81 14.76
N LEU A 110 -37.23 6.86 14.15
CA LEU A 110 -38.33 6.13 14.81
C LEU A 110 -37.85 5.27 15.99
N ILE A 111 -36.57 4.89 16.00
CA ILE A 111 -35.90 4.16 17.09
C ILE A 111 -34.57 4.87 17.37
N PRO A 112 -34.59 5.96 18.16
CA PRO A 112 -33.37 6.69 18.50
C PRO A 112 -32.41 5.75 19.24
N ARG A 113 -31.15 5.78 18.84
CA ARG A 113 -30.07 5.07 19.52
C ARG A 113 -29.23 6.10 20.28
N PRO A 114 -29.38 6.21 21.61
CA PRO A 114 -28.68 7.21 22.43
C PRO A 114 -27.16 7.19 22.25
N GLU A 115 -26.61 6.01 21.96
CA GLU A 115 -25.19 5.77 21.69
C GLU A 115 -24.65 6.49 20.43
N TYR A 116 -25.52 6.98 19.55
CA TYR A 116 -25.18 7.75 18.34
C TYR A 116 -25.69 9.19 18.38
N CYS A 117 -26.20 9.63 19.52
CA CYS A 117 -26.67 11.00 19.71
C CYS A 117 -25.46 11.88 20.04
N GLY A 118 -24.90 12.54 19.02
CA GLY A 118 -23.78 13.46 19.15
C GLY A 118 -23.30 14.01 17.80
N GLU A 119 -22.58 15.12 17.83
CA GLU A 119 -21.94 15.72 16.65
C GLU A 119 -20.63 15.01 16.31
N ASP A 120 -20.69 13.70 16.00
CA ASP A 120 -19.50 12.97 15.54
C ASP A 120 -18.91 13.68 14.31
N THR A 121 -17.64 14.05 14.40
CA THR A 121 -16.92 14.62 13.25
C THR A 121 -16.71 13.55 12.18
N ILE A 122 -16.45 13.96 10.93
CA ILE A 122 -16.12 13.02 9.83
C ILE A 122 -14.87 12.20 10.19
N GLU A 123 -13.92 12.81 10.90
CA GLU A 123 -12.69 12.21 11.41
C GLU A 123 -12.98 11.12 12.45
N ASP A 124 -13.92 11.37 13.37
CA ASP A 124 -14.33 10.40 14.39
C ASP A 124 -15.08 9.23 13.77
N ALA A 125 -16.02 9.48 12.87
CA ALA A 125 -16.67 8.45 12.06
C ALA A 125 -15.64 7.61 11.30
N HIS A 126 -14.60 8.24 10.72
CA HIS A 126 -13.50 7.54 10.06
C HIS A 126 -12.67 6.67 11.01
N ARG A 127 -12.42 7.14 12.23
CA ARG A 127 -11.68 6.40 13.25
C ARG A 127 -12.48 5.19 13.69
N GLU A 128 -13.76 5.38 13.96
CA GLU A 128 -14.64 4.37 14.51
C GLU A 128 -15.02 3.29 13.48
N ILE A 129 -15.29 3.66 12.22
CA ILE A 129 -15.51 2.66 11.17
C ILE A 129 -14.28 1.75 10.98
N LYS A 130 -13.05 2.29 11.09
CA LYS A 130 -11.81 1.51 11.04
C LYS A 130 -11.64 0.62 12.26
N ARG A 131 -11.98 1.12 13.46
CA ARG A 131 -11.94 0.35 14.71
C ARG A 131 -12.89 -0.84 14.62
N ASN A 132 -14.15 -0.63 14.26
CA ASN A 132 -15.14 -1.69 14.12
C ASN A 132 -14.84 -2.62 12.94
N TRP A 133 -14.22 -2.12 11.87
CA TRP A 133 -13.69 -2.99 10.81
C TRP A 133 -12.64 -3.97 11.33
N ASN A 134 -11.70 -3.51 12.17
CA ASN A 134 -10.69 -4.39 12.76
C ASN A 134 -11.32 -5.44 13.69
N ARG A 135 -12.35 -5.07 14.47
CA ARG A 135 -13.11 -6.01 15.32
C ARG A 135 -13.85 -7.04 14.47
N LEU A 136 -14.59 -6.59 13.46
CA LEU A 136 -15.30 -7.45 12.50
C LEU A 136 -14.33 -8.44 11.83
N ARG A 137 -13.23 -7.93 11.26
CA ARG A 137 -12.22 -8.76 10.59
C ARG A 137 -11.64 -9.81 11.52
N THR A 138 -11.34 -9.46 12.77
CA THR A 138 -10.78 -10.38 13.76
C THR A 138 -11.77 -11.49 14.10
N ALA A 139 -13.04 -11.13 14.34
CA ALA A 139 -14.11 -12.10 14.58
C ALA A 139 -14.34 -13.03 13.38
N LEU A 140 -14.38 -12.49 12.16
CA LEU A 140 -14.52 -13.28 10.93
C LEU A 140 -13.34 -14.23 10.72
N LYS A 141 -12.11 -13.81 11.05
CA LYS A 141 -10.94 -14.68 10.96
C LYS A 141 -10.96 -15.81 11.99
N GLY A 142 -11.45 -15.55 13.21
CA GLY A 142 -11.65 -16.59 14.21
C GLY A 142 -12.68 -17.64 13.77
N LYS A 143 -13.77 -17.22 13.12
CA LYS A 143 -14.86 -18.10 12.71
C LYS A 143 -14.61 -18.83 11.38
N LEU A 144 -14.06 -18.14 10.38
CA LEU A 144 -13.91 -18.66 9.02
C LEU A 144 -12.49 -19.12 8.72
N GLY A 145 -11.52 -18.75 9.56
CA GLY A 145 -10.10 -18.89 9.26
C GLY A 145 -9.56 -17.75 8.40
N TRP A 146 -8.36 -17.96 7.87
CA TRP A 146 -7.62 -16.92 7.16
C TRP A 146 -8.24 -16.57 5.81
N PHE A 147 -8.33 -15.27 5.55
CA PHE A 147 -8.65 -14.70 4.26
C PHE A 147 -7.95 -13.37 4.10
N ASP A 148 -7.93 -12.90 2.85
CA ASP A 148 -7.26 -11.70 2.48
C ASP A 148 -8.18 -10.60 2.03
N GLN A 149 -7.67 -9.38 2.11
CA GLN A 149 -8.49 -8.21 1.90
C GLN A 149 -7.72 -7.06 1.27
N LEU A 150 -8.43 -6.27 0.49
CA LEU A 150 -8.09 -4.90 0.14
C LEU A 150 -9.30 -4.05 0.49
N TRP A 151 -9.13 -2.96 1.21
CA TRP A 151 -10.22 -2.05 1.55
C TRP A 151 -9.87 -0.62 1.18
N VAL A 152 -10.89 0.17 0.82
CA VAL A 152 -10.82 1.58 0.47
C VAL A 152 -11.97 2.31 1.16
N VAL A 153 -11.72 3.53 1.62
CA VAL A 153 -12.75 4.41 2.15
C VAL A 153 -13.23 5.34 1.04
N GLU A 154 -14.54 5.39 0.83
CA GLU A 154 -15.24 6.35 -0.03
C GLU A 154 -16.09 7.28 0.86
N PRO A 155 -15.98 8.60 0.75
CA PRO A 155 -16.92 9.51 1.39
C PRO A 155 -18.28 9.45 0.68
N GLN A 156 -19.35 9.34 1.45
CA GLN A 156 -20.73 9.51 1.00
C GLN A 156 -20.98 10.95 0.55
N GLN A 157 -22.19 11.22 0.04
CA GLN A 157 -22.60 12.57 -0.34
C GLN A 157 -22.60 13.54 0.86
N ASP A 158 -22.88 13.04 2.07
CA ASP A 158 -22.84 13.79 3.32
C ASP A 158 -21.44 13.83 3.97
N GLY A 159 -20.40 13.29 3.29
CA GLY A 159 -19.02 13.28 3.76
C GLY A 159 -18.64 12.09 4.64
N TYR A 160 -19.61 11.34 5.18
CA TYR A 160 -19.33 10.22 6.09
C TYR A 160 -18.80 8.98 5.37
N PRO A 161 -18.02 8.11 6.04
CA PRO A 161 -17.28 7.07 5.35
C PRO A 161 -18.13 5.84 5.00
N HIS A 162 -17.98 5.38 3.75
CA HIS A 162 -18.20 4.02 3.30
C HIS A 162 -16.89 3.26 3.26
N LEU A 163 -16.86 2.07 3.87
CA LEU A 163 -15.74 1.16 3.75
C LEU A 163 -16.05 0.07 2.73
N HIS A 164 -15.42 0.17 1.57
CA HIS A 164 -15.44 -0.84 0.53
C HIS A 164 -14.33 -1.85 0.77
N VAL A 165 -14.67 -3.13 0.89
CA VAL A 165 -13.74 -4.22 1.18
C VAL A 165 -13.89 -5.30 0.12
N LEU A 166 -12.78 -5.61 -0.54
CA LEU A 166 -12.64 -6.76 -1.40
C LEU A 166 -12.03 -7.91 -0.58
N LEU A 167 -12.83 -8.94 -0.32
CA LEU A 167 -12.45 -10.15 0.40
C LEU A 167 -12.06 -11.24 -0.61
N VAL A 168 -10.93 -11.91 -0.38
CA VAL A 168 -10.39 -12.94 -1.27
C VAL A 168 -9.93 -14.17 -0.48
N GLY A 169 -10.37 -15.36 -0.90
CA GLY A 169 -9.92 -16.65 -0.37
C GLY A 169 -11.00 -17.74 -0.33
N LYS A 170 -10.61 -18.97 0.04
CA LYS A 170 -11.56 -20.10 0.16
C LYS A 170 -12.58 -19.92 1.29
N ASN A 171 -12.17 -19.23 2.35
CA ASN A 171 -12.94 -19.11 3.59
C ASN A 171 -14.06 -18.06 3.51
N VAL A 172 -14.05 -17.18 2.49
CA VAL A 172 -15.07 -16.12 2.35
C VAL A 172 -16.28 -16.59 1.54
N VAL A 173 -16.26 -17.81 1.01
CA VAL A 173 -17.28 -18.37 0.12
C VAL A 173 -18.64 -18.60 0.75
N PRO A 174 -18.77 -19.12 1.99
CA PRO A 174 -20.07 -19.46 2.55
C PRO A 174 -21.06 -18.29 2.46
N LYS A 175 -22.30 -18.55 2.02
CA LYS A 175 -23.37 -17.53 1.99
C LYS A 175 -23.76 -17.07 3.39
N SER A 176 -23.61 -17.96 4.38
CA SER A 176 -23.84 -17.71 5.80
C SER A 176 -22.97 -16.60 6.40
N ILE A 177 -21.93 -16.15 5.67
CA ILE A 177 -21.11 -15.02 6.09
C ILE A 177 -21.92 -13.72 6.20
N LEU A 178 -22.93 -13.50 5.34
CA LEU A 178 -23.64 -12.22 5.31
C LEU A 178 -24.50 -11.99 6.58
N PRO A 179 -25.33 -12.95 7.03
CA PRO A 179 -26.01 -12.84 8.32
C PRO A 179 -25.04 -12.59 9.47
N GLU A 180 -23.90 -13.27 9.49
CA GLU A 180 -22.89 -13.06 10.54
C GLU A 180 -22.28 -11.64 10.51
N ILE A 181 -21.94 -11.14 9.31
CA ILE A 181 -21.43 -9.79 9.15
C ILE A 181 -22.47 -8.78 9.62
N ARG A 182 -23.75 -8.95 9.24
CA ARG A 182 -24.84 -8.07 9.68
C ARG A 182 -25.00 -8.09 11.20
N ARG A 183 -25.03 -9.28 11.80
CA ARG A 183 -25.13 -9.43 13.25
C ARG A 183 -23.99 -8.74 13.99
N LEU A 184 -22.75 -8.91 13.52
CA LEU A 184 -21.59 -8.26 14.13
C LEU A 184 -21.57 -6.76 13.88
N TRP A 185 -21.81 -6.32 12.65
CA TRP A 185 -21.70 -4.92 12.24
C TRP A 185 -22.86 -4.07 12.74
N CYS A 186 -24.09 -4.47 12.42
CA CYS A 186 -25.30 -3.72 12.75
C CYS A 186 -25.70 -3.92 14.22
N ASP A 187 -25.77 -5.17 14.67
CA ASP A 187 -26.42 -5.46 15.97
C ASP A 187 -25.42 -5.31 17.12
N LYS A 188 -24.21 -5.89 16.98
CA LYS A 188 -23.19 -5.88 18.04
C LYS A 188 -22.36 -4.60 18.09
N TYR A 189 -22.02 -4.01 16.95
CA TYR A 189 -21.19 -2.80 16.90
C TYR A 189 -22.02 -1.53 16.67
N GLY A 190 -23.34 -1.66 16.49
CA GLY A 190 -24.27 -0.55 16.24
C GLY A 190 -24.03 0.22 14.94
N MET A 191 -23.20 -0.31 14.04
CA MET A 191 -22.85 0.38 12.80
C MET A 191 -24.02 0.40 11.80
N GLY A 192 -23.82 1.11 10.68
CA GLY A 192 -24.83 1.26 9.64
C GLY A 192 -25.01 0.02 8.76
N ASN A 193 -25.31 0.25 7.49
CA ASN A 193 -25.71 -0.83 6.60
C ASN A 193 -24.54 -1.71 6.13
N VAL A 194 -24.89 -2.95 5.79
CA VAL A 194 -24.01 -3.94 5.17
C VAL A 194 -24.59 -4.34 3.82
N ASP A 195 -23.86 -4.05 2.76
CA ASP A 195 -24.15 -4.52 1.41
C ASP A 195 -23.05 -5.49 0.94
N LEU A 196 -23.46 -6.62 0.36
CA LEU A 196 -22.54 -7.62 -0.18
C LEU A 196 -22.90 -7.81 -1.65
N LYS A 197 -22.04 -7.32 -2.55
CA LYS A 197 -22.30 -7.48 -3.98
C LYS A 197 -22.19 -8.96 -4.35
N PRO A 198 -23.15 -9.48 -5.13
CA PRO A 198 -23.20 -10.89 -5.49
C PRO A 198 -21.97 -11.26 -6.34
N THR A 199 -21.50 -12.50 -6.14
CA THR A 199 -20.27 -13.03 -6.73
C THR A 199 -20.24 -13.02 -8.25
N ARG A 200 -21.41 -13.08 -8.91
CA ARG A 200 -21.53 -12.94 -10.37
C ARG A 200 -20.93 -11.64 -10.92
N TYR A 201 -20.83 -10.61 -10.08
CA TYR A 201 -20.29 -9.31 -10.47
C TYR A 201 -18.76 -9.32 -10.61
N PHE A 202 -18.08 -10.21 -9.89
CA PHE A 202 -16.61 -10.23 -9.77
C PHE A 202 -16.03 -11.61 -10.13
N ASN A 203 -16.34 -12.09 -11.32
CA ASN A 203 -15.76 -13.35 -11.84
C ASN A 203 -14.27 -13.22 -12.20
N ASP A 204 -13.74 -12.00 -12.28
CA ASP A 204 -12.37 -11.70 -12.67
C ASP A 204 -11.69 -10.79 -11.64
N VAL A 205 -10.44 -11.15 -11.31
CA VAL A 205 -9.57 -10.38 -10.41
C VAL A 205 -9.34 -8.98 -10.95
N ASN A 206 -9.16 -8.81 -12.27
CA ASN A 206 -8.91 -7.48 -12.82
C ASN A 206 -10.13 -6.59 -12.66
N HIS A 207 -11.33 -7.10 -12.96
CA HIS A 207 -12.57 -6.38 -12.73
C HIS A 207 -12.73 -5.99 -11.26
N ALA A 208 -12.55 -6.94 -10.33
CA ALA A 208 -12.68 -6.69 -8.90
C ALA A 208 -11.70 -5.63 -8.37
N VAL A 209 -10.42 -5.75 -8.74
CA VAL A 209 -9.39 -4.79 -8.35
C VAL A 209 -9.64 -3.42 -8.97
N ASN A 210 -10.04 -3.36 -10.25
CA ASN A 210 -10.38 -2.09 -10.91
C ASN A 210 -11.56 -1.40 -10.23
N TYR A 211 -12.58 -2.18 -9.87
CA TYR A 211 -13.77 -1.70 -9.20
C TYR A 211 -13.45 -1.09 -7.84
N ILE A 212 -12.80 -1.84 -6.93
CA ILE A 212 -12.49 -1.29 -5.60
C ILE A 212 -11.52 -0.10 -5.66
N THR A 213 -10.56 -0.14 -6.57
CA THR A 213 -9.59 0.96 -6.69
C THR A 213 -10.15 2.20 -7.40
N LYS A 214 -11.33 2.12 -8.04
CA LYS A 214 -12.06 3.30 -8.55
C LYS A 214 -12.37 4.30 -7.43
N TYR A 215 -12.57 3.80 -6.21
CA TYR A 215 -12.90 4.64 -5.05
C TYR A 215 -11.70 5.46 -4.55
N LEU A 216 -10.47 5.00 -4.77
CA LEU A 216 -9.25 5.73 -4.40
C LEU A 216 -9.06 7.03 -5.18
N THR A 217 -9.60 7.11 -6.39
CA THR A 217 -9.53 8.32 -7.22
C THR A 217 -10.69 9.28 -6.97
N LYS A 218 -11.79 8.79 -6.38
CA LYS A 218 -12.95 9.61 -6.02
C LYS A 218 -12.84 10.24 -4.62
N ALA A 219 -12.24 9.51 -3.68
CA ALA A 219 -12.19 9.87 -2.27
C ALA A 219 -11.33 11.08 -1.87
N PRO A 220 -10.16 11.39 -2.49
CA PRO A 220 -9.18 12.29 -1.87
C PRO A 220 -9.64 13.74 -1.70
N SER A 221 -10.64 14.20 -2.45
CA SER A 221 -11.08 15.60 -2.43
C SER A 221 -12.05 15.94 -1.31
N ARG A 222 -12.73 14.94 -0.70
CA ARG A 222 -13.77 15.15 0.30
C ARG A 222 -13.41 14.67 1.69
N LEU A 223 -12.22 14.10 1.86
CA LEU A 223 -11.76 13.57 3.14
C LEU A 223 -10.72 14.47 3.80
N PRO A 224 -10.80 14.63 5.13
CA PRO A 224 -9.77 15.32 5.90
C PRO A 224 -8.35 14.78 5.62
N LYS A 225 -7.37 15.70 5.65
CA LYS A 225 -5.96 15.34 5.44
C LYS A 225 -5.47 14.40 6.53
N GLY A 226 -4.53 13.52 6.18
CA GLY A 226 -3.93 12.55 7.11
C GLY A 226 -4.73 11.27 7.31
N LEU A 227 -5.98 11.20 6.85
CA LEU A 227 -6.76 9.98 6.94
C LEU A 227 -6.25 8.90 5.97
N ARG A 228 -6.15 7.68 6.49
CA ARG A 228 -5.78 6.50 5.71
C ARG A 228 -6.94 6.08 4.80
N LEU A 229 -6.77 6.29 3.49
CA LEU A 229 -7.79 5.99 2.47
C LEU A 229 -7.94 4.51 2.15
N PHE A 230 -6.93 3.68 2.39
CA PHE A 230 -6.96 2.27 2.05
C PHE A 230 -6.01 1.44 2.90
N GLY A 231 -6.24 0.13 2.92
CA GLY A 231 -5.35 -0.85 3.51
C GLY A 231 -5.60 -2.21 2.90
N ALA A 232 -4.68 -3.15 3.15
CA ALA A 232 -4.79 -4.49 2.62
C ALA A 232 -4.04 -5.47 3.52
N SER A 233 -4.18 -6.77 3.26
CA SER A 233 -3.29 -7.79 3.82
C SER A 233 -1.82 -7.49 3.47
N LYS A 234 -0.90 -7.89 4.36
CA LYS A 234 0.52 -7.49 4.33
C LYS A 234 1.19 -7.73 2.96
N TYR A 235 1.12 -8.96 2.45
CA TYR A 235 1.75 -9.36 1.18
C TYR A 235 1.15 -8.66 -0.06
N ILE A 236 -0.05 -8.06 0.02
CA ILE A 236 -0.60 -7.22 -1.06
C ILE A 236 0.13 -5.86 -1.11
N LEU A 237 0.50 -5.33 0.06
CA LEU A 237 1.18 -4.04 0.19
C LEU A 237 2.70 -4.15 0.05
N GLU A 238 3.27 -5.33 0.26
CA GLU A 238 4.69 -5.58 0.09
C GLU A 238 5.13 -5.19 -1.32
N LYS A 239 6.15 -4.34 -1.38
CA LYS A 239 6.82 -4.04 -2.64
C LYS A 239 7.75 -5.21 -2.89
N THR A 240 7.59 -5.88 -4.03
CA THR A 240 8.66 -6.75 -4.52
C THR A 240 9.87 -5.86 -4.72
N TRP A 241 10.86 -5.98 -3.85
CA TRP A 241 12.15 -5.36 -4.10
C TRP A 241 12.65 -5.94 -5.42
N ARG A 242 12.91 -5.06 -6.39
CA ARG A 242 13.61 -5.44 -7.60
C ARG A 242 15.01 -4.87 -7.44
N PRO A 243 16.06 -5.70 -7.46
CA PRO A 243 17.40 -5.17 -7.62
C PRO A 243 17.39 -4.30 -8.88
N ASP A 244 17.76 -3.03 -8.76
CA ASP A 244 18.04 -2.22 -9.96
C ASP A 244 19.31 -2.80 -10.58
N PRO A 245 19.28 -3.31 -11.82
CA PRO A 245 20.48 -3.78 -12.49
C PRO A 245 21.52 -2.66 -12.68
N ASN A 246 21.11 -1.39 -12.62
CA ASN A 246 22.02 -0.26 -12.53
C ASN A 246 22.13 0.16 -11.07
N ARG A 247 23.10 -0.41 -10.33
CA ARG A 247 23.39 -0.05 -8.93
C ARG A 247 23.82 1.42 -8.83
N PHE A 248 22.84 2.30 -8.65
CA PHE A 248 23.09 3.65 -8.19
C PHE A 248 23.06 3.67 -6.66
N GLN A 249 24.06 4.29 -6.03
CA GLN A 249 24.07 4.51 -4.59
C GLN A 249 23.41 5.87 -4.28
N LEU A 250 22.61 5.90 -3.21
CA LEU A 250 22.03 7.13 -2.69
C LEU A 250 23.14 7.91 -1.97
N ILE A 251 23.53 9.08 -2.50
CA ILE A 251 24.64 9.85 -1.93
C ILE A 251 24.15 10.95 -0.99
N SER A 252 23.10 11.65 -1.37
CA SER A 252 22.62 12.80 -0.61
C SER A 252 21.11 13.01 -0.79
N ARG A 253 20.52 13.73 0.17
CA ARG A 253 19.15 14.22 0.09
C ARG A 253 19.18 15.71 0.42
N GLY A 254 18.69 16.56 -0.47
CA GLY A 254 18.74 18.02 -0.31
C GLY A 254 17.46 18.72 -0.74
N PHE A 255 17.29 19.96 -0.25
CA PHE A 255 16.35 20.92 -0.80
C PHE A 255 17.01 21.70 -1.94
N PHE A 256 16.21 22.13 -2.91
CA PHE A 256 16.68 22.92 -4.04
C PHE A 256 15.78 24.13 -4.20
N SER A 257 16.38 25.30 -4.35
CA SER A 257 15.69 26.47 -4.90
C SER A 257 15.83 26.44 -6.42
N THR A 258 14.72 26.49 -7.15
CA THR A 258 14.76 26.76 -8.59
C THR A 258 14.81 28.26 -8.80
N GLY A 259 15.79 28.75 -9.56
CA GLY A 259 15.78 30.12 -10.04
C GLY A 259 14.61 30.36 -11.01
N ALA A 260 14.34 31.62 -11.35
CA ALA A 260 13.22 32.00 -12.24
C ALA A 260 13.23 31.31 -13.62
N SER A 261 14.39 30.84 -14.09
CA SER A 261 14.56 30.10 -15.33
C SER A 261 14.27 28.59 -15.22
N GLY A 262 13.92 28.09 -14.04
CA GLY A 262 13.75 26.65 -13.78
C GLY A 262 15.06 25.89 -13.62
N ASN A 263 16.20 26.57 -13.76
CA ASN A 263 17.52 25.98 -13.49
C ASN A 263 17.75 25.83 -11.99
N VAL A 264 18.36 24.71 -11.63
CA VAL A 264 18.74 24.39 -10.25
C VAL A 264 20.02 25.15 -9.93
N SER A 265 19.94 26.18 -9.08
CA SER A 265 21.08 27.08 -8.79
C SER A 265 21.83 26.75 -7.51
N HIS A 266 21.19 26.09 -6.54
CA HIS A 266 21.80 25.79 -5.24
C HIS A 266 21.22 24.51 -4.63
N ILE A 267 22.10 23.69 -4.04
CA ILE A 267 21.75 22.43 -3.34
C ILE A 267 22.13 22.61 -1.89
N GLU A 268 21.15 22.65 -0.99
CA GLU A 268 21.42 22.51 0.44
C GLU A 268 21.21 21.05 0.85
N PRO A 269 22.28 20.28 1.11
CA PRO A 269 22.14 18.91 1.57
C PRO A 269 21.52 18.91 2.97
N ILE A 270 20.39 18.22 3.12
CA ILE A 270 19.80 17.91 4.43
C ILE A 270 20.65 16.82 5.11
N TRP A 271 21.26 15.94 4.31
CA TRP A 271 22.03 14.80 4.76
C TRP A 271 22.96 14.28 3.64
N SER A 272 24.20 13.89 3.99
CA SER A 272 25.18 13.29 3.07
C SER A 272 25.70 11.94 3.59
N PHE A 273 25.66 10.91 2.74
CA PHE A 273 25.98 9.51 3.10
C PHE A 273 27.48 9.31 3.38
N LYS A 274 28.36 10.17 2.85
CA LYS A 274 29.82 10.01 2.95
C LYS A 274 30.35 10.21 4.36
N SER A 275 29.83 11.16 5.14
CA SER A 275 30.40 11.43 6.47
C SER A 275 29.97 10.41 7.53
N GLU A 276 28.70 10.01 7.59
CA GLU A 276 28.20 9.23 8.74
C GLU A 276 28.49 7.73 8.65
N ILE A 277 28.42 7.11 7.47
CA ILE A 277 28.66 5.67 7.35
C ILE A 277 30.13 5.33 7.31
N GLU A 278 30.97 6.21 6.78
CA GLU A 278 32.42 6.04 6.87
C GLU A 278 32.86 6.12 8.35
N ILE A 279 32.28 7.06 9.12
CA ILE A 279 32.48 7.15 10.57
C ILE A 279 31.89 5.92 11.31
N ASP A 280 30.66 5.49 11.03
CA ASP A 280 30.02 4.36 11.70
C ASP A 280 30.68 3.01 11.35
N LEU A 281 31.08 2.80 10.10
CA LEU A 281 31.82 1.61 9.69
C LEU A 281 33.23 1.60 10.27
N GLN A 282 33.93 2.75 10.33
CA GLN A 282 35.22 2.85 11.01
C GLN A 282 35.09 2.57 12.51
N GLN A 283 34.05 3.10 13.16
CA GLN A 283 33.77 2.83 14.58
C GLN A 283 33.42 1.37 14.85
N LYS A 284 32.60 0.74 13.99
CA LYS A 284 32.26 -0.69 14.10
C LYS A 284 33.45 -1.59 13.82
N ALA A 285 34.25 -1.30 12.80
CA ALA A 285 35.49 -2.03 12.50
C ALA A 285 36.50 -1.92 13.65
N LYS A 286 36.65 -0.72 14.23
CA LYS A 286 37.48 -0.50 15.42
C LYS A 286 37.00 -1.32 16.61
N LYS A 287 35.70 -1.26 16.94
CA LYS A 287 35.11 -2.07 18.03
C LYS A 287 35.31 -3.57 17.82
N LEU A 288 35.17 -4.05 16.58
CA LEU A 288 35.38 -5.47 16.26
C LEU A 288 36.86 -5.85 16.42
N GLY A 289 37.78 -5.00 15.96
CA GLY A 289 39.23 -5.19 16.14
C GLY A 289 39.65 -5.18 17.61
N ASP A 290 39.14 -4.23 18.39
CA ASP A 290 39.40 -4.13 19.84
C ASP A 290 38.90 -5.39 20.58
N TRP A 291 37.71 -5.88 20.22
CA TRP A 291 37.16 -7.12 20.77
C TRP A 291 38.04 -8.34 20.43
N PHE A 292 38.53 -8.46 19.19
CA PHE A 292 39.45 -9.54 18.80
C PHE A 292 40.77 -9.48 19.58
N LEU A 293 41.33 -8.29 19.79
CA LEU A 293 42.55 -8.11 20.59
C LEU A 293 42.34 -8.46 22.07
N GLU A 294 41.17 -8.13 22.63
CA GLU A 294 40.80 -8.52 23.98
C GLU A 294 40.68 -10.04 24.13
N GLN A 295 40.00 -10.71 23.18
CA GLN A 295 39.95 -12.18 23.16
C GLN A 295 41.36 -12.77 23.04
N ALA A 296 42.19 -12.26 22.12
CA ALA A 296 43.56 -12.74 21.95
C ALA A 296 44.40 -12.59 23.23
N ARG A 297 44.26 -11.50 24.01
CA ARG A 297 44.92 -11.33 25.32
C ARG A 297 44.43 -12.35 26.35
N LYS A 298 43.12 -12.59 26.40
CA LYS A 298 42.50 -13.56 27.33
C LYS A 298 43.04 -14.98 27.10
N TYR A 299 43.30 -15.35 25.85
CA TYR A 299 43.80 -16.67 25.48
C TYR A 299 45.33 -16.77 25.35
N ARG A 300 46.08 -15.67 25.51
CA ARG A 300 47.56 -15.66 25.53
C ARG A 300 48.18 -15.81 26.92
N GLN A 301 47.39 -15.92 27.97
CA GLN A 301 47.91 -16.31 29.28
C GLN A 301 48.41 -17.76 29.17
N PRO A 302 49.73 -18.03 29.31
CA PRO A 302 50.21 -19.40 29.35
C PRO A 302 49.57 -20.04 30.59
N LYS A 303 48.74 -21.06 30.39
CA LYS A 303 48.37 -21.96 31.48
C LYS A 303 49.69 -22.54 32.00
N LEU A 304 50.14 -22.06 33.16
CA LEU A 304 51.11 -22.77 33.97
C LEU A 304 50.54 -24.18 34.15
N TRP A 305 51.21 -25.15 33.54
CA TRP A 305 50.97 -26.56 33.79
C TRP A 305 51.39 -26.81 35.24
N LEU A 306 50.39 -26.96 36.11
CA LEU A 306 50.60 -27.54 37.44
C LEU A 306 50.99 -29.00 37.23
N SER A 307 52.13 -29.33 37.84
CA SER A 307 52.73 -30.64 37.96
C SER A 307 51.69 -31.69 38.39
N TRP A 308 51.69 -32.81 37.69
CA TRP A 308 51.18 -34.06 38.24
C TRP A 308 52.32 -34.65 39.08
N ASP A 309 52.17 -34.55 40.39
CA ASP A 309 52.98 -35.33 41.34
C ASP A 309 52.51 -36.78 41.31
N GLU A 310 53.46 -37.69 41.13
CA GLU A 310 53.32 -39.11 41.40
C GLU A 310 53.38 -39.34 42.92
N GLY A 311 52.34 -39.96 43.48
CA GLY A 311 52.24 -40.32 44.89
C GLY A 311 50.92 -41.02 45.20
#